data_AF-A0A6N2TR78-F1
#
_entry.id   AF-A0A6N2TR78-F1
#
_cell.length_a   1.000
_cell.length_b   1.000
_cell.length_c   1.000
_cell.angle_alpha   90.00
_cell.angle_beta   90.00
_cell.angle_gamma   90.00
#
_symmetry.space_group_name_H-M   'P 1'
#
loop_
_entity.id
_entity.type
_entity.pdbx_description
1 polymer ?
#
loop_
_entity_poly.entity_id
_entity_poly.type
_entity_poly.pdbx_seq_one_letter_code
_entity_poly.pdbx_strand_id
1 'polypeptide(L)'
;MAILYHHHHNVEDLEWGQRFSKTRNKFKSESAGSATQFIPYREKNKNGVSIHAGAPFYDYKPTTLAILNEYGGVCGAVSKGAAGFLASRGVPAYPIGQPGHCAFVYKNLSGEWVIGNNIYGWVWSGGHSGWKLPGSSNMSPWEGPPAIISSFVRFEQLNEARDSELCRAYSSLSKNNINKNILSRKAIEKAYGKNIAAWQDFISMQSRQISTEKKYQLAQKIVYSFRKDPIAAQYLLDQFIPLNLKKQDKYKIISQIIQKERVEDSAIQLYMQSFSKCLANDIPEIKGKVIYNVHKRRIFYSDWLLYYKTNKIKFSTKKKTLIILEQAIEGLLPNSSESIKHLKFYAECQKLWNDPRLIELGNIFLKRLLKEETDNITGIRNELIKVGIDIATLSKNKHDLEYYHSLQK
;
A
#
# COMPACT_ATOMS: atom_id res chain seq x y z
N MET A 1 -13.49 22.07 15.11
CA MET A 1 -12.11 21.59 14.97
C MET A 1 -11.66 21.11 16.35
N ALA A 2 -11.87 19.83 16.66
CA ALA A 2 -11.52 19.28 17.98
C ALA A 2 -10.03 18.94 18.01
N ILE A 3 -9.30 19.49 18.98
CA ILE A 3 -7.95 19.04 19.31
C ILE A 3 -8.13 17.61 19.84
N LEU A 4 -7.72 16.62 19.04
CA LEU A 4 -7.78 15.21 19.41
C LEU A 4 -6.69 14.93 20.46
N TYR A 5 -7.05 15.10 21.73
CA TYR A 5 -6.26 14.60 22.87
C TYR A 5 -6.36 13.07 22.89
N HIS A 6 -5.36 12.37 22.36
CA HIS A 6 -5.22 10.93 22.63
C HIS A 6 -4.27 10.69 23.80
N HIS A 7 -4.62 9.66 24.58
CA HIS A 7 -4.14 9.23 25.89
C HIS A 7 -2.73 9.70 26.33
N HIS A 8 -2.70 10.24 27.55
CA HIS A 8 -1.56 10.48 28.48
C HIS A 8 -1.03 11.92 28.63
N HIS A 9 -1.45 12.89 27.82
CA HIS A 9 -1.09 14.29 28.07
C HIS A 9 -2.15 15.00 28.90
N ASN A 10 -1.81 15.40 30.12
CA ASN A 10 -2.60 16.33 30.91
C ASN A 10 -2.25 17.79 30.53
N VAL A 11 -3.03 18.75 31.03
CA VAL A 11 -2.84 20.16 30.71
C VAL A 11 -1.45 20.63 31.16
N GLU A 12 -1.00 20.18 32.33
CA GLU A 12 0.29 20.54 32.91
C GLU A 12 1.47 20.10 32.03
N ASP A 13 1.41 18.89 31.46
CA ASP A 13 2.44 18.34 30.57
C ASP A 13 2.52 19.13 29.26
N LEU A 14 1.37 19.51 28.69
CA LEU A 14 1.32 20.34 27.49
C LEU A 14 1.81 21.77 27.76
N GLU A 15 1.44 22.37 28.90
CA GLU A 15 1.97 23.66 29.29
C GLU A 15 3.48 23.64 29.47
N TRP A 16 4.02 22.59 30.10
CA TRP A 16 5.46 22.40 30.21
C TRP A 16 6.11 22.30 28.83
N GLY A 17 5.56 21.47 27.94
CA GLY A 17 6.04 21.32 26.56
C GLY A 17 6.01 22.63 25.77
N GLN A 18 4.98 23.45 25.98
CA GLN A 18 4.86 24.76 25.36
C GLN A 18 5.91 25.75 25.88
N ARG A 19 6.18 25.75 27.19
CA ARG A 19 7.24 26.57 27.81
C ARG A 19 8.63 26.13 27.34
N PHE A 20 8.91 24.82 27.35
CA PHE A 20 10.16 24.26 26.88
C PHE A 20 10.43 24.59 25.40
N SER A 21 9.44 24.39 24.53
CA SER A 21 9.62 24.65 23.10
C SER A 21 9.87 26.13 22.78
N LYS A 22 9.34 27.07 23.60
CA LYS A 22 9.63 28.52 23.45
C LYS A 22 11.10 28.87 23.67
N THR A 23 11.85 28.10 24.48
CA THR A 23 13.28 28.35 24.70
C THR A 23 14.16 27.86 23.55
N ARG A 24 13.56 27.20 22.54
CA ARG A 24 14.26 26.61 21.40
C ARG A 24 14.07 27.48 20.16
N ASN A 25 14.89 28.52 20.01
CA ASN A 25 14.83 29.51 18.92
C ASN A 25 14.82 28.92 17.48
N LYS A 26 15.26 27.68 17.30
CA LYS A 26 15.30 26.96 16.01
C LYS A 26 14.04 26.13 15.72
N PHE A 27 13.16 25.94 16.71
CA PHE A 27 11.90 25.24 16.53
C PHE A 27 10.82 26.24 16.13
N LYS A 28 10.59 26.33 14.82
CA LYS A 28 9.58 27.19 14.23
C LYS A 28 8.49 26.34 13.59
N SER A 29 7.37 26.95 13.24
CA SER A 29 6.24 26.25 12.64
C SER A 29 6.62 25.55 11.32
N GLU A 30 7.59 26.12 10.58
CA GLU A 30 8.13 25.56 9.33
C GLU A 30 8.97 24.29 9.58
N SER A 31 9.52 24.13 10.78
CA SER A 31 10.38 23.01 11.18
C SER A 31 9.69 22.05 12.16
N ALA A 32 8.36 21.96 12.14
CA ALA A 32 7.57 21.10 13.03
C ALA A 32 8.11 19.64 13.14
N GLY A 33 8.59 19.05 12.04
CA GLY A 33 9.19 17.72 12.03
C GLY A 33 10.47 17.57 12.86
N SER A 34 11.14 18.68 13.22
CA SER A 34 12.33 18.71 14.08
C SER A 34 12.02 18.51 15.56
N ALA A 35 10.75 18.43 15.97
CA ALA A 35 10.36 18.11 17.35
C ALA A 35 10.96 16.80 17.87
N THR A 36 11.37 15.89 16.97
CA THR A 36 12.13 14.68 17.32
C THR A 36 13.44 14.96 18.05
N GLN A 37 14.09 16.10 17.77
CA GLN A 37 15.35 16.51 18.39
C GLN A 37 15.22 16.83 19.88
N PHE A 38 13.98 17.03 20.36
CA PHE A 38 13.73 17.27 21.79
C PHE A 38 13.83 16.00 22.63
N ILE A 39 13.85 14.81 22.01
CA ILE A 39 13.94 13.54 22.72
C ILE A 39 15.28 12.88 22.37
N PRO A 40 16.21 12.74 23.34
CA PRO A 40 17.46 12.03 23.10
C PRO A 40 17.22 10.57 22.69
N TYR A 41 17.90 10.11 21.65
CA TYR A 41 17.84 8.68 21.27
C TYR A 41 18.71 7.85 22.22
N ARG A 42 18.09 7.00 23.04
CA ARG A 42 18.79 6.20 24.06
C ARG A 42 18.17 4.82 24.23
N GLU A 43 19.02 3.79 24.17
CA GLU A 43 18.62 2.40 24.43
C GLU A 43 18.75 2.01 25.91
N LYS A 44 19.58 2.75 26.66
CA LYS A 44 19.79 2.58 28.09
C LYS A 44 19.66 3.92 28.81
N ASN A 45 19.09 3.92 30.01
CA ASN A 45 19.08 5.10 30.86
C ASN A 45 20.47 5.29 31.54
N LYS A 46 20.62 6.35 32.34
CA LYS A 46 21.87 6.67 33.06
C LYS A 46 22.37 5.54 33.99
N ASN A 47 21.47 4.66 34.43
CA ASN A 47 21.76 3.52 35.29
C ASN A 47 22.00 2.22 34.50
N GLY A 48 22.08 2.29 33.17
CA GLY A 48 22.30 1.13 32.29
C GLY A 48 21.06 0.26 32.05
N VAL A 49 19.89 0.65 32.55
CA VAL A 49 18.62 -0.09 32.35
C VAL A 49 18.16 0.05 30.90
N SER A 50 17.85 -1.06 30.24
CA SER A 50 17.39 -1.08 28.85
C SER A 50 15.96 -0.54 28.70
N ILE A 51 15.70 0.16 27.59
CA ILE A 51 14.36 0.62 27.19
C ILE A 51 13.36 -0.55 27.05
N HIS A 52 13.84 -1.75 26.73
CA HIS A 52 13.01 -2.95 26.63
C HIS A 52 12.51 -3.45 27.99
N ALA A 53 13.04 -2.94 29.11
CA ALA A 53 12.51 -3.22 30.43
C ALA A 53 11.16 -2.50 30.70
N GLY A 54 10.81 -1.48 29.91
CA GLY A 54 9.56 -0.73 30.08
C GLY A 54 9.64 0.29 31.23
N ALA A 55 8.71 0.22 32.20
CA ALA A 55 8.62 1.16 33.32
C ALA A 55 9.94 1.39 34.10
N PRO A 56 10.79 0.38 34.36
CA PRO A 56 12.09 0.56 35.00
C PRO A 56 13.04 1.50 34.26
N PHE A 57 12.94 1.62 32.93
CA PHE A 57 13.77 2.56 32.16
C PHE A 57 13.52 4.01 32.60
N TYR A 58 12.26 4.33 32.91
CA TYR A 58 11.80 5.64 33.37
C TYR A 58 11.71 5.76 34.90
N ASP A 59 12.38 4.87 35.65
CA ASP A 59 12.30 4.79 37.11
C ASP A 59 10.85 4.74 37.63
N TYR A 60 9.97 4.04 36.89
CA TYR A 60 8.52 3.94 37.15
C TYR A 60 7.76 5.28 37.16
N LYS A 61 8.38 6.36 36.68
CA LYS A 61 7.73 7.67 36.52
C LYS A 61 6.74 7.64 35.35
N PRO A 62 5.67 8.47 35.38
CA PRO A 62 4.78 8.62 34.24
C PRO A 62 5.54 9.17 33.02
N THR A 63 5.25 8.63 31.83
CA THR A 63 5.91 9.04 30.58
C THR A 63 5.36 10.39 30.06
N THR A 64 5.74 11.49 30.70
CA THR A 64 5.41 12.87 30.30
C THR A 64 6.41 13.44 29.28
N LEU A 65 6.12 14.58 28.64
CA LEU A 65 7.07 15.27 27.75
C LEU A 65 8.37 15.65 28.47
N ALA A 66 8.29 16.04 29.75
CA ALA A 66 9.46 16.32 30.57
C ALA A 66 10.31 15.06 30.79
N ILE A 67 9.68 13.95 31.13
CA ILE A 67 10.37 12.67 31.33
C ILE A 67 10.98 12.16 30.03
N LEU A 68 10.27 12.29 28.90
CA LEU A 68 10.80 11.92 27.58
C LEU A 68 11.98 12.81 27.17
N ASN A 69 11.96 14.11 27.47
CA ASN A 69 13.08 15.01 27.21
C ASN A 69 14.31 14.67 28.07
N GLU A 70 14.11 14.35 29.36
CA GLU A 70 15.20 14.01 30.29
C GLU A 70 15.80 12.63 30.01
N TYR A 71 14.97 11.58 29.96
CA TYR A 71 15.40 10.19 29.85
C TYR A 71 15.69 9.79 28.40
N GLY A 72 14.95 10.33 27.43
CA GLY A 72 15.01 9.89 26.05
C GLY A 72 14.29 8.56 25.79
N GLY A 73 14.73 7.87 24.73
CA GLY A 73 14.26 6.54 24.37
C GLY A 73 14.53 6.25 22.89
N VAL A 74 13.94 5.18 22.36
CA VAL A 74 14.06 4.83 20.92
C VAL A 74 12.91 5.42 20.10
N CYS A 75 12.69 4.92 18.88
CA CYS A 75 11.69 5.46 17.93
C CYS A 75 10.31 5.69 18.53
N GLY A 76 9.83 4.81 19.41
CA GLY A 76 8.55 4.98 20.12
C GLY A 76 8.49 6.22 21.01
N ALA A 77 9.53 6.47 21.80
CA ALA A 77 9.65 7.65 22.66
C ALA A 77 9.79 8.93 21.82
N VAL A 78 10.64 8.88 20.79
CA VAL A 78 10.89 10.01 19.88
C VAL A 78 9.61 10.43 19.14
N SER A 79 8.87 9.49 18.57
CA SER A 79 7.67 9.82 17.79
C SER A 79 6.48 10.23 18.64
N LYS A 80 6.26 9.58 19.80
CA LYS A 80 5.19 9.97 20.72
C LYS A 80 5.49 11.34 21.36
N GLY A 81 6.73 11.55 21.79
CA GLY A 81 7.16 12.84 22.34
C GLY A 81 7.07 13.97 21.30
N ALA A 82 7.54 13.74 20.07
CA ALA A 82 7.42 14.73 19.00
C ALA A 82 5.97 15.11 18.71
N ALA A 83 5.07 14.13 18.65
CA ALA A 83 3.63 14.39 18.49
C ALA A 83 3.07 15.20 19.66
N GLY A 84 3.45 14.90 20.90
CA GLY A 84 3.02 15.68 22.07
C GLY A 84 3.59 17.10 22.11
N PHE A 85 4.84 17.32 21.71
CA PHE A 85 5.41 18.67 21.56
C PHE A 85 4.69 19.48 20.49
N LEU A 86 4.29 18.86 19.38
CA LEU A 86 3.47 19.49 18.36
C LEU A 86 2.05 19.82 18.87
N ALA A 87 1.44 18.89 19.60
CA ALA A 87 0.15 19.11 20.24
C ALA A 87 0.19 20.29 21.22
N SER A 88 1.28 20.45 22.00
CA SER A 88 1.49 21.59 22.91
C SER A 88 1.53 22.96 22.21
N ARG A 89 1.76 22.96 20.90
CA ARG A 89 1.78 24.15 20.03
C ARG A 89 0.50 24.29 19.21
N GLY A 90 -0.50 23.44 19.45
CA GLY A 90 -1.75 23.42 18.69
C GLY A 90 -1.63 22.82 17.29
N VAL A 91 -0.51 22.14 16.98
CA VAL A 91 -0.32 21.44 15.70
C VAL A 91 -0.90 20.03 15.82
N PRO A 92 -1.89 19.65 15.01
CA PRO A 92 -2.42 18.28 15.01
C PRO A 92 -1.32 17.29 14.65
N ALA A 93 -1.07 16.33 15.54
CA ALA A 93 -0.09 15.27 15.35
C ALA A 93 -0.48 14.00 16.11
N TYR A 94 -0.11 12.83 15.58
CA TYR A 94 -0.31 11.55 16.28
C TYR A 94 0.71 10.50 15.82
N PRO A 95 1.09 9.55 16.70
CA PRO A 95 2.02 8.49 16.36
C PRO A 95 1.39 7.45 15.42
N ILE A 96 2.21 6.87 14.56
CA ILE A 96 1.87 5.80 13.62
C ILE A 96 2.94 4.70 13.64
N GLY A 97 2.59 3.52 13.15
CA GLY A 97 3.50 2.38 13.03
C GLY A 97 4.07 2.24 11.61
N GLN A 98 5.35 1.88 11.55
CA GLN A 98 6.03 1.34 10.37
C GLN A 98 6.67 -0.01 10.75
N PRO A 99 6.99 -0.93 9.81
CA PRO A 99 7.65 -2.19 10.16
C PRO A 99 8.90 -1.99 11.03
N GLY A 100 8.91 -2.51 12.26
CA GLY A 100 10.04 -2.34 13.19
C GLY A 100 10.31 -0.91 13.68
N HIS A 101 9.40 0.05 13.44
CA HIS A 101 9.64 1.46 13.72
C HIS A 101 8.37 2.22 14.10
N CYS A 102 8.50 3.23 14.95
CA CYS A 102 7.43 4.16 15.24
C CYS A 102 7.74 5.49 14.55
N ALA A 103 6.76 6.00 13.82
CA ALA A 103 6.79 7.32 13.20
C ALA A 103 5.65 8.16 13.78
N PHE A 104 5.47 9.39 13.30
CA PHE A 104 4.30 10.19 13.61
C PHE A 104 3.89 10.97 12.37
N VAL A 105 2.63 11.40 12.33
CA VAL A 105 2.14 12.31 11.30
C VAL A 105 1.74 13.62 11.92
N TYR A 106 1.88 14.71 11.18
CA TYR A 106 1.48 16.04 11.60
C TYR A 106 1.01 16.88 10.42
N LYS A 107 0.18 17.89 10.69
CA LYS A 107 -0.26 18.86 9.69
C LYS A 107 0.78 19.99 9.57
N ASN A 108 1.37 20.17 8.39
CA ASN A 108 2.33 21.25 8.13
C ASN A 108 1.61 22.60 7.90
N LEU A 109 2.38 23.67 7.72
CA LEU A 109 1.85 25.02 7.49
C LEU A 109 1.02 25.17 6.21
N SER A 110 1.31 24.37 5.18
CA SER A 110 0.51 24.29 3.94
C SER A 110 -0.82 23.57 4.14
N GLY A 111 -1.06 23.02 5.34
CA GLY A 111 -2.24 22.24 5.66
C GLY A 111 -2.16 20.77 5.22
N GLU A 112 -1.02 20.31 4.71
CA GLU A 112 -0.81 18.93 4.29
C GLU A 112 -0.36 18.06 5.46
N TRP A 113 -0.75 16.79 5.43
CA TRP A 113 -0.23 15.80 6.37
C TRP A 113 1.10 15.26 5.87
N VAL A 114 2.08 15.22 6.76
CA VAL A 114 3.45 14.74 6.50
C VAL A 114 3.89 13.76 7.58
N ILE A 115 4.84 12.87 7.25
CA ILE A 115 5.39 11.90 8.21
C ILE A 115 6.68 12.46 8.81
N GLY A 116 6.74 12.55 10.14
CA GLY A 116 7.96 12.76 10.90
C GLY A 116 8.54 11.46 11.44
N ASN A 117 9.87 11.44 11.65
CA ASN A 117 10.62 10.22 11.96
C ASN A 117 10.33 9.09 10.95
N ASN A 118 10.36 9.41 9.65
CA ASN A 118 9.92 8.53 8.59
C ASN A 118 11.05 7.64 8.05
N ILE A 119 10.88 6.33 7.98
CA ILE A 119 11.85 5.42 7.33
C ILE A 119 11.28 4.65 6.13
N TYR A 120 9.97 4.52 6.00
CA TYR A 120 9.34 3.70 4.94
C TYR A 120 8.21 4.36 4.13
N GLY A 121 7.82 5.59 4.46
CA GLY A 121 6.78 6.34 3.76
C GLY A 121 5.36 5.83 3.98
N TRP A 122 4.41 6.43 3.27
CA TRP A 122 2.97 6.23 3.50
C TRP A 122 2.48 4.79 3.27
N VAL A 123 3.01 4.07 2.28
CA VAL A 123 2.59 2.69 1.93
C VAL A 123 2.85 1.70 3.07
N TRP A 124 3.90 1.91 3.85
CA TRP A 124 4.25 1.05 5.00
C TRP A 124 3.84 1.67 6.33
N SER A 125 3.06 2.75 6.29
CA SER A 125 2.56 3.43 7.47
C SER A 125 1.15 2.94 7.78
N GLY A 126 0.97 2.42 9.00
CA GLY A 126 -0.33 1.97 9.49
C GLY A 126 -0.66 2.56 10.85
N GLY A 127 -1.95 2.60 11.19
CA GLY A 127 -2.41 2.84 12.57
C GLY A 127 -2.15 1.65 13.51
N HIS A 128 -1.55 0.58 12.97
CA HIS A 128 -1.12 -0.63 13.64
C HIS A 128 0.30 -0.93 13.14
N SER A 129 1.32 -0.73 13.97
CA SER A 129 2.41 -1.72 13.92
C SER A 129 1.73 -3.08 14.11
N GLY A 130 2.11 -4.13 13.37
CA GLY A 130 1.53 -5.47 13.47
C GLY A 130 1.78 -6.16 14.83
N TRP A 131 1.65 -5.44 15.93
CA TRP A 131 1.87 -5.82 17.29
C TRP A 131 0.69 -5.31 18.12
N LYS A 132 -0.40 -6.09 18.16
CA LYS A 132 -1.44 -5.92 19.17
C LYS A 132 -0.82 -6.34 20.52
N LEU A 133 -0.23 -5.41 21.25
CA LEU A 133 -0.10 -5.61 22.70
C LEU A 133 -1.51 -5.60 23.29
N PRO A 134 -1.84 -6.55 24.17
CA PRO A 134 -3.04 -6.43 25.01
C PRO A 134 -3.01 -5.08 25.73
N GLY A 135 -4.06 -4.27 25.59
CA GLY A 135 -4.18 -2.95 26.24
C GLY A 135 -3.75 -1.72 25.41
N SER A 136 -3.29 -1.89 24.16
CA SER A 136 -2.99 -0.76 23.27
C SER A 136 -4.27 -0.24 22.59
N SER A 137 -4.88 0.82 23.10
CA SER A 137 -5.95 1.56 22.42
C SER A 137 -5.45 2.11 21.07
N ASN A 138 -6.33 2.15 20.05
CA ASN A 138 -6.06 2.76 18.74
C ASN A 138 -5.39 4.13 18.89
N MET A 139 -4.16 4.28 18.38
CA MET A 139 -3.41 5.54 18.43
C MET A 139 -3.72 6.47 17.23
N SER A 140 -4.35 5.94 16.19
CA SER A 140 -4.89 6.73 15.07
C SER A 140 -6.30 7.19 15.44
N PRO A 141 -6.62 8.49 15.31
CA PRO A 141 -7.98 8.96 15.49
C PRO A 141 -8.91 8.63 14.30
N TRP A 142 -8.38 7.92 13.29
CA TRP A 142 -9.08 7.58 12.06
C TRP A 142 -9.18 6.08 11.86
N GLU A 143 -10.32 5.63 11.36
CA GLU A 143 -10.50 4.28 10.85
C GLU A 143 -9.87 4.14 9.46
N GLY A 144 -8.81 3.33 9.34
CA GLY A 144 -8.13 3.04 8.09
C GLY A 144 -6.65 3.44 8.06
N PRO A 145 -5.99 3.34 6.89
CA PRO A 145 -4.59 3.73 6.72
C PRO A 145 -4.41 5.24 6.95
N PRO A 146 -3.42 5.68 7.75
CA PRO A 146 -3.16 7.11 7.99
C PRO A 146 -3.01 7.93 6.72
N ALA A 147 -2.49 7.33 5.65
CA ALA A 147 -2.29 7.96 4.35
C ALA A 147 -3.58 8.50 3.70
N ILE A 148 -4.74 7.93 4.04
CA ILE A 148 -6.04 8.37 3.50
C ILE A 148 -6.37 9.81 3.91
N ILE A 149 -5.79 10.30 5.01
CA ILE A 149 -5.99 11.68 5.45
C ILE A 149 -5.52 12.70 4.42
N SER A 150 -4.44 12.41 3.70
CA SER A 150 -3.90 13.27 2.66
C SER A 150 -4.87 13.35 1.47
N SER A 151 -5.56 12.25 1.18
CA SER A 151 -6.58 12.19 0.14
C SER A 151 -7.82 13.03 0.51
N PHE A 152 -8.26 12.98 1.77
CA PHE A 152 -9.35 13.85 2.25
C PHE A 152 -9.00 15.33 2.16
N VAL A 153 -7.81 15.74 2.63
CA VAL A 153 -7.37 17.14 2.54
C VAL A 153 -7.30 17.62 1.09
N ARG A 154 -6.76 16.81 0.17
CA ARG A 154 -6.72 17.14 -1.26
C ARG A 154 -8.11 17.26 -1.86
N PHE A 155 -9.06 16.45 -1.42
CA PHE A 155 -10.45 16.56 -1.83
C PHE A 155 -11.07 17.86 -1.33
N GLU A 156 -10.90 18.22 -0.07
CA GLU A 156 -11.45 19.46 0.52
C GLU A 156 -10.93 20.73 -0.17
N GLN A 157 -9.73 20.67 -0.76
CA GLN A 157 -9.13 21.78 -1.51
C GLN A 157 -9.69 21.95 -2.94
N LEU A 158 -10.54 21.04 -3.43
CA LEU A 158 -11.16 21.17 -4.75
C LEU A 158 -12.28 22.21 -4.71
N ASN A 159 -12.40 23.01 -5.77
CA ASN A 159 -13.52 23.94 -5.93
C ASN A 159 -14.87 23.20 -5.94
N GLU A 160 -14.89 21.96 -6.46
CA GLU A 160 -16.08 21.12 -6.57
C GLU A 160 -16.39 20.32 -5.30
N ALA A 161 -15.56 20.42 -4.25
CA ALA A 161 -15.74 19.64 -3.01
C ALA A 161 -17.10 19.88 -2.37
N ARG A 162 -17.53 21.14 -2.31
CA ARG A 162 -18.81 21.54 -1.72
C ARG A 162 -20.01 20.93 -2.47
N ASP A 163 -20.01 21.04 -3.80
CA ASP A 163 -21.09 20.49 -4.64
C ASP A 163 -21.16 18.96 -4.55
N SER A 164 -19.99 18.31 -4.51
CA SER A 164 -19.87 16.88 -4.33
C SER A 164 -20.45 16.43 -2.98
N GLU A 165 -20.09 17.09 -1.88
CA GLU A 165 -20.63 16.80 -0.55
C GLU A 165 -22.12 17.09 -0.44
N LEU A 166 -22.63 18.15 -1.05
CA LEU A 166 -24.07 18.43 -1.10
C LEU A 166 -24.83 17.32 -1.82
N CYS A 167 -24.31 16.82 -2.96
CA CYS A 167 -24.91 15.68 -3.64
C CYS A 167 -24.92 14.42 -2.75
N ARG A 168 -23.83 14.18 -2.00
CA ARG A 168 -23.71 13.05 -1.07
C ARG A 168 -24.71 13.15 0.08
N ALA A 169 -24.82 14.33 0.69
CA ALA A 169 -25.77 14.60 1.77
C ALA A 169 -27.23 14.50 1.30
N TYR A 170 -27.58 15.04 0.12
CA TYR A 170 -28.93 14.89 -0.41
C TYR A 170 -29.24 13.45 -0.80
N SER A 171 -28.24 12.68 -1.25
CA SER A 171 -28.41 11.24 -1.49
C SER A 171 -28.78 10.50 -0.22
N SER A 172 -28.11 10.77 0.90
CA SER A 172 -28.38 10.09 2.18
C SER A 172 -29.76 10.43 2.75
N LEU A 173 -30.24 11.67 2.54
CA LEU A 173 -31.55 12.14 2.97
C LEU A 173 -32.70 11.72 2.02
N SER A 174 -32.39 11.28 0.80
CA SER A 174 -33.42 10.98 -0.19
C SER A 174 -34.17 9.70 0.15
N LYS A 175 -35.51 9.80 0.27
CA LYS A 175 -36.40 8.64 0.46
C LYS A 175 -36.65 7.85 -0.84
N ASN A 176 -36.42 8.47 -2.00
CA ASN A 176 -36.62 7.84 -3.30
C ASN A 176 -35.32 7.17 -3.78
N ASN A 177 -35.36 5.85 -4.02
CA ASN A 177 -34.18 5.06 -4.39
C ASN A 177 -33.55 5.49 -5.73
N ILE A 178 -34.33 5.98 -6.70
CA ILE A 178 -33.83 6.48 -7.98
C ILE A 178 -33.03 7.76 -7.75
N ASN A 179 -33.63 8.73 -7.04
CA ASN A 179 -32.96 9.99 -6.71
C ASN A 179 -31.70 9.75 -5.87
N LYS A 180 -31.78 8.85 -4.89
CA LYS A 180 -30.65 8.41 -4.09
C LYS A 180 -29.50 7.90 -4.96
N ASN A 181 -29.76 7.03 -5.93
CA ASN A 181 -28.75 6.50 -6.85
C ASN A 181 -28.13 7.60 -7.74
N ILE A 182 -28.97 8.46 -8.34
CA ILE A 182 -28.52 9.57 -9.19
C ILE A 182 -27.62 10.53 -8.40
N LEU A 183 -28.05 10.95 -7.21
CA LEU A 183 -27.30 11.88 -6.37
C LEU A 183 -25.98 11.29 -5.87
N SER A 184 -25.96 10.00 -5.55
CA SER A 184 -24.73 9.30 -5.14
C SER A 184 -23.70 9.26 -6.28
N ARG A 185 -24.12 9.02 -7.53
CA ARG A 185 -23.23 9.10 -8.69
C ARG A 185 -22.75 10.52 -8.95
N LYS A 186 -23.64 11.51 -8.88
CA LYS A 186 -23.28 12.93 -9.05
C LYS A 186 -22.26 13.38 -8.02
N ALA A 187 -22.33 12.90 -6.78
CA ALA A 187 -21.33 13.19 -5.75
C ALA A 187 -19.93 12.75 -6.19
N ILE A 188 -19.79 11.56 -6.77
CA ILE A 188 -18.53 11.05 -7.31
C ILE A 188 -18.08 11.88 -8.52
N GLU A 189 -18.96 12.09 -9.49
CA GLU A 189 -18.65 12.76 -10.76
C GLU A 189 -18.21 14.22 -10.57
N LYS A 190 -18.89 14.97 -9.70
CA LYS A 190 -18.59 16.38 -9.42
C LYS A 190 -17.16 16.60 -8.94
N ALA A 191 -16.62 15.67 -8.16
CA ALA A 191 -15.25 15.74 -7.66
C ALA A 191 -14.22 15.03 -8.55
N TYR A 192 -14.57 14.75 -9.82
CA TYR A 192 -13.76 13.95 -10.74
C TYR A 192 -13.36 12.59 -10.16
N GLY A 193 -14.23 12.01 -9.33
CA GLY A 193 -14.01 10.74 -8.64
C GLY A 193 -13.08 10.79 -7.43
N LYS A 194 -12.67 11.97 -6.95
CA LYS A 194 -11.73 12.11 -5.81
C LYS A 194 -12.40 12.07 -4.43
N ASN A 195 -13.73 12.07 -4.36
CA ASN A 195 -14.46 12.02 -3.09
C ASN A 195 -14.55 10.57 -2.57
N ILE A 196 -13.65 10.21 -1.63
CA ILE A 196 -13.61 8.87 -1.01
C ILE A 196 -14.94 8.54 -0.30
N ALA A 197 -15.51 9.49 0.46
CA ALA A 197 -16.75 9.26 1.19
C ALA A 197 -17.93 8.95 0.25
N ALA A 198 -18.03 9.68 -0.87
CA ALA A 198 -19.04 9.41 -1.89
C ALA A 198 -18.87 8.02 -2.51
N TRP A 199 -17.64 7.56 -2.73
CA TRP A 199 -17.38 6.18 -3.16
C TRP A 199 -17.81 5.15 -2.12
N GLN A 200 -17.48 5.36 -0.83
CA GLN A 200 -17.88 4.47 0.26
C GLN A 200 -19.41 4.32 0.33
N ASP A 201 -20.13 5.44 0.29
CA ASP A 201 -21.59 5.48 0.30
C ASP A 201 -22.17 4.78 -0.94
N PHE A 202 -21.66 5.11 -2.13
CA PHE A 202 -22.11 4.51 -3.38
C PHE A 202 -21.92 2.99 -3.40
N ILE A 203 -20.73 2.50 -3.04
CA ILE A 203 -20.46 1.06 -3.08
C ILE A 203 -21.27 0.33 -2.01
N SER A 204 -21.38 0.91 -0.81
CA SER A 204 -22.22 0.35 0.26
C SER A 204 -23.67 0.21 -0.17
N MET A 205 -24.20 1.18 -0.91
CA MET A 205 -25.54 1.11 -1.52
C MET A 205 -25.66 0.01 -2.59
N GLN A 206 -24.61 -0.25 -3.37
CA GLN A 206 -24.59 -1.32 -4.38
C GLN A 206 -24.38 -2.72 -3.77
N SER A 207 -23.82 -2.81 -2.56
CA SER A 207 -23.16 -4.01 -2.01
C SER A 207 -24.07 -5.22 -1.75
N ARG A 208 -25.39 -5.11 -1.91
CA ARG A 208 -26.30 -6.23 -1.61
C ARG A 208 -26.56 -7.23 -2.74
N GLN A 209 -26.13 -7.02 -3.99
CA GLN A 209 -26.34 -8.02 -5.07
C GLN A 209 -25.63 -7.74 -6.42
N ILE A 210 -24.44 -7.11 -6.44
CA ILE A 210 -23.74 -6.86 -7.72
C ILE A 210 -22.96 -8.08 -8.23
N SER A 211 -23.07 -8.36 -9.53
CA SER A 211 -22.35 -9.42 -10.23
C SER A 211 -20.82 -9.22 -10.20
N THR A 212 -20.06 -10.30 -10.41
CA THR A 212 -18.58 -10.24 -10.52
C THR A 212 -18.13 -9.24 -11.59
N GLU A 213 -18.82 -9.18 -12.72
CA GLU A 213 -18.54 -8.23 -13.80
C GLU A 213 -18.70 -6.77 -13.35
N LYS A 214 -19.80 -6.46 -12.65
CA LYS A 214 -20.02 -5.11 -12.10
C LYS A 214 -18.96 -4.73 -11.05
N LYS A 215 -18.51 -5.69 -10.24
CA LYS A 215 -17.39 -5.47 -9.29
C LYS A 215 -16.09 -5.15 -10.03
N TYR A 216 -15.79 -5.85 -11.12
CA TYR A 216 -14.63 -5.59 -11.96
C TYR A 216 -14.67 -4.18 -12.56
N GLN A 217 -15.78 -3.80 -13.18
CA GLN A 217 -15.97 -2.46 -13.75
C GLN A 217 -15.86 -1.36 -12.69
N LEU A 218 -16.38 -1.62 -11.49
CA LEU A 218 -16.28 -0.70 -10.35
C LEU A 218 -14.82 -0.53 -9.91
N ALA A 219 -14.06 -1.62 -9.81
CA ALA A 219 -12.64 -1.59 -9.46
C ALA A 219 -11.84 -0.74 -10.46
N GLN A 220 -12.07 -0.93 -11.76
CA GLN A 220 -11.43 -0.13 -12.81
C GLN A 220 -11.73 1.36 -12.67
N LYS A 221 -12.98 1.73 -12.39
CA LYS A 221 -13.37 3.14 -12.18
C LYS A 221 -12.69 3.76 -10.97
N ILE A 222 -12.66 3.05 -9.83
CA ILE A 222 -11.98 3.52 -8.62
C ILE A 222 -10.50 3.78 -8.91
N VAL A 223 -9.82 2.80 -9.51
CA VAL A 223 -8.40 2.88 -9.82
C VAL A 223 -8.10 4.03 -10.79
N TYR A 224 -8.94 4.25 -11.80
CA TYR A 224 -8.81 5.38 -12.71
C TYR A 224 -9.01 6.75 -12.00
N SER A 225 -10.04 6.85 -11.14
CA SER A 225 -10.34 8.07 -10.38
C SER A 225 -9.21 8.47 -9.43
N PHE A 226 -8.57 7.49 -8.80
CA PHE A 226 -7.47 7.71 -7.85
C PHE A 226 -6.10 7.34 -8.45
N ARG A 227 -5.91 7.50 -9.77
CA ARG A 227 -4.63 7.18 -10.44
C ARG A 227 -3.41 7.94 -9.92
N LYS A 228 -3.64 9.12 -9.33
CA LYS A 228 -2.61 9.96 -8.66
C LYS A 228 -2.57 9.76 -7.14
N ASP A 229 -3.37 8.81 -6.62
CA ASP A 229 -3.46 8.49 -5.20
C ASP A 229 -3.73 6.97 -5.04
N PRO A 230 -2.75 6.12 -5.36
CA PRO A 230 -2.94 4.67 -5.39
C PRO A 230 -3.31 4.10 -4.00
N ILE A 231 -2.98 4.80 -2.90
CA ILE A 231 -3.37 4.37 -1.55
C ILE A 231 -4.89 4.51 -1.35
N ALA A 232 -5.49 5.61 -1.82
CA ALA A 232 -6.94 5.79 -1.79
C ALA A 232 -7.67 4.73 -2.63
N ALA A 233 -7.15 4.43 -3.83
CA ALA A 233 -7.66 3.34 -4.65
C ALA A 233 -7.62 2.02 -3.88
N GLN A 234 -6.45 1.62 -3.36
CA GLN A 234 -6.27 0.36 -2.66
C GLN A 234 -7.18 0.24 -1.44
N TYR A 235 -7.34 1.31 -0.66
CA TYR A 235 -8.23 1.35 0.50
C TYR A 235 -9.69 1.05 0.11
N LEU A 236 -10.21 1.71 -0.94
CA LEU A 236 -11.56 1.46 -1.43
C LEU A 236 -11.72 0.03 -1.99
N LEU A 237 -10.71 -0.47 -2.70
CA LEU A 237 -10.72 -1.85 -3.21
C LEU A 237 -10.76 -2.86 -2.05
N ASP A 238 -9.88 -2.73 -1.05
CA ASP A 238 -9.80 -3.68 0.06
C ASP A 238 -11.06 -3.71 0.93
N GLN A 239 -11.67 -2.55 1.16
CA GLN A 239 -12.86 -2.44 2.01
C GLN A 239 -14.13 -2.93 1.30
N PHE A 240 -14.27 -2.63 0.00
CA PHE A 240 -15.58 -2.75 -0.66
C PHE A 240 -15.59 -3.70 -1.87
N ILE A 241 -14.44 -4.15 -2.36
CA ILE A 241 -14.34 -5.12 -3.45
C ILE A 241 -13.56 -6.35 -2.95
N PRO A 242 -14.26 -7.38 -2.43
CA PRO A 242 -13.58 -8.53 -1.87
C PRO A 242 -12.74 -9.23 -2.93
N LEU A 243 -11.48 -9.54 -2.59
CA LEU A 243 -10.53 -10.26 -3.46
C LEU A 243 -10.94 -11.70 -3.81
N ASN A 244 -12.12 -12.15 -3.36
CA ASN A 244 -12.72 -13.44 -3.74
C ASN A 244 -13.44 -13.37 -5.11
N LEU A 245 -12.84 -12.63 -6.05
CA LEU A 245 -13.23 -12.63 -7.45
C LEU A 245 -12.85 -13.99 -8.07
N LYS A 246 -13.44 -14.35 -9.22
CA LYS A 246 -12.97 -15.54 -9.95
C LYS A 246 -11.45 -15.42 -10.13
N LYS A 247 -10.73 -16.53 -9.92
CA LYS A 247 -9.25 -16.55 -9.87
C LYS A 247 -8.59 -15.79 -11.02
N GLN A 248 -9.17 -15.88 -12.22
CA GLN A 248 -8.68 -15.24 -13.44
C GLN A 248 -8.69 -13.70 -13.44
N ASP A 249 -9.58 -13.06 -12.68
CA ASP A 249 -9.75 -11.60 -12.73
C ASP A 249 -8.98 -10.87 -11.63
N LYS A 250 -8.57 -11.58 -10.58
CA LYS A 250 -7.95 -11.01 -9.38
C LYS A 250 -6.60 -10.36 -9.67
N TYR A 251 -5.70 -11.06 -10.34
CA TYR A 251 -4.34 -10.58 -10.62
C TYR A 251 -4.31 -9.43 -11.64
N LYS A 252 -5.27 -9.46 -12.57
CA LYS A 252 -5.51 -8.38 -13.55
C LYS A 252 -6.15 -7.14 -12.93
N ILE A 253 -6.98 -7.28 -11.90
CA ILE A 253 -7.55 -6.13 -11.16
C ILE A 253 -6.48 -5.46 -10.33
N ILE A 254 -5.72 -6.23 -9.53
CA ILE A 254 -4.73 -5.61 -8.64
C ILE A 254 -3.62 -4.91 -9.46
N SER A 255 -3.32 -5.39 -10.67
CA SER A 255 -2.33 -4.73 -11.54
C SER A 255 -2.80 -3.38 -12.06
N GLN A 256 -4.11 -3.10 -12.11
CA GLN A 256 -4.64 -1.81 -12.56
C GLN A 256 -4.10 -0.64 -11.72
N ILE A 257 -3.74 -0.90 -10.45
CA ILE A 257 -3.19 0.13 -9.57
C ILE A 257 -1.89 0.73 -10.13
N ILE A 258 -1.20 -0.02 -10.98
CA ILE A 258 -0.04 0.41 -11.73
C ILE A 258 -0.51 0.89 -13.11
N GLN A 259 -0.56 2.21 -13.31
CA GLN A 259 -0.95 2.82 -14.59
C GLN A 259 0.25 3.37 -15.38
N LYS A 260 0.06 3.53 -16.69
CA LYS A 260 1.06 3.98 -17.67
C LYS A 260 1.62 5.39 -17.39
N GLU A 261 0.81 6.29 -16.80
CA GLU A 261 1.09 7.73 -16.82
C GLU A 261 2.16 8.23 -15.84
N ARG A 262 2.49 7.50 -14.77
CA ARG A 262 3.70 7.69 -13.94
C ARG A 262 3.68 6.63 -12.86
N VAL A 263 4.68 5.77 -12.84
CA VAL A 263 4.72 4.67 -11.86
C VAL A 263 5.39 5.20 -10.61
N GLU A 264 4.60 5.79 -9.72
CA GLU A 264 5.10 6.06 -8.38
C GLU A 264 5.52 4.74 -7.71
N ASP A 265 6.65 4.75 -7.01
CA ASP A 265 7.12 3.61 -6.21
C ASP A 265 6.04 3.13 -5.23
N SER A 266 5.13 4.02 -4.82
CA SER A 266 3.98 3.72 -3.97
C SER A 266 3.03 2.70 -4.63
N ALA A 267 2.69 2.90 -5.90
CA ALA A 267 1.79 2.03 -6.67
C ALA A 267 2.38 0.63 -6.85
N ILE A 268 3.68 0.52 -7.17
CA ILE A 268 4.37 -0.78 -7.29
C ILE A 268 4.33 -1.52 -5.95
N GLN A 269 4.60 -0.82 -4.84
CA GLN A 269 4.64 -1.45 -3.52
C GLN A 269 3.26 -1.95 -3.09
N LEU A 270 2.20 -1.18 -3.33
CA LEU A 270 0.82 -1.60 -3.06
C LEU A 270 0.41 -2.79 -3.93
N TYR A 271 0.74 -2.76 -5.22
CA TYR A 271 0.55 -3.89 -6.11
C TYR A 271 1.24 -5.13 -5.58
N MET A 272 2.52 -5.06 -5.22
CA MET A 272 3.29 -6.21 -4.76
C MET A 272 2.78 -6.75 -3.41
N GLN A 273 2.30 -5.88 -2.50
CA GLN A 273 1.62 -6.29 -1.26
C GLN A 273 0.35 -7.08 -1.59
N SER A 274 -0.52 -6.55 -2.46
CA SER A 274 -1.75 -7.20 -2.91
C SER A 274 -1.47 -8.51 -3.65
N PHE A 275 -0.48 -8.52 -4.53
CA PHE A 275 -0.03 -9.69 -5.30
C PHE A 275 0.45 -10.78 -4.36
N SER A 276 1.34 -10.46 -3.41
CA SER A 276 1.87 -11.42 -2.44
C SER A 276 0.78 -12.00 -1.53
N LYS A 277 -0.17 -11.17 -1.05
CA LYS A 277 -1.33 -11.62 -0.27
C LYS A 277 -2.21 -12.58 -1.07
N CYS A 278 -2.52 -12.20 -2.32
CA CYS A 278 -3.29 -13.02 -3.24
C CYS A 278 -2.62 -14.35 -3.53
N LEU A 279 -1.31 -14.31 -3.78
CA LEU A 279 -0.45 -15.45 -4.05
C LEU A 279 -0.42 -16.42 -2.87
N ALA A 280 -0.24 -15.94 -1.64
CA ALA A 280 -0.20 -16.78 -0.44
C ALA A 280 -1.55 -17.48 -0.16
N ASN A 281 -2.66 -16.89 -0.58
CA ASN A 281 -3.99 -17.52 -0.49
C ASN A 281 -4.20 -18.56 -1.58
N ASP A 282 -3.75 -18.29 -2.80
CA ASP A 282 -3.91 -19.21 -3.92
C ASP A 282 -2.89 -20.35 -3.89
N ILE A 283 -1.71 -20.15 -3.34
CA ILE A 283 -0.69 -21.20 -3.16
C ILE A 283 -0.35 -21.29 -1.67
N PRO A 284 -1.15 -22.02 -0.87
CA PRO A 284 -0.90 -22.15 0.56
C PRO A 284 0.49 -22.71 0.89
N GLU A 285 1.10 -23.49 0.01
CA GLU A 285 2.42 -24.08 0.21
C GLU A 285 3.55 -23.05 0.35
N ILE A 286 3.38 -21.85 -0.20
CA ILE A 286 4.35 -20.74 -0.10
C ILE A 286 3.96 -19.71 0.97
N LYS A 287 2.78 -19.84 1.57
CA LYS A 287 2.30 -18.94 2.63
C LYS A 287 3.27 -18.97 3.81
N GLY A 288 3.72 -17.79 4.23
CA GLY A 288 4.71 -17.62 5.31
C GLY A 288 6.15 -17.96 4.92
N LYS A 289 6.40 -18.46 3.71
CA LYS A 289 7.75 -18.81 3.24
C LYS A 289 8.27 -17.79 2.23
N VAL A 290 7.40 -17.35 1.32
CA VAL A 290 7.67 -16.28 0.36
C VAL A 290 6.88 -15.06 0.79
N ILE A 291 7.56 -14.07 1.36
CA ILE A 291 6.94 -12.90 1.99
C ILE A 291 7.43 -11.63 1.30
N TYR A 292 6.49 -10.85 0.76
CA TYR A 292 6.78 -9.47 0.38
C TYR A 292 6.68 -8.57 1.61
N ASN A 293 7.81 -8.00 2.02
CA ASN A 293 7.88 -7.00 3.09
C ASN A 293 8.91 -5.92 2.73
N VAL A 294 9.01 -4.89 3.57
CA VAL A 294 9.84 -3.72 3.30
C VAL A 294 11.33 -4.03 3.10
N HIS A 295 11.85 -5.07 3.76
CA HIS A 295 13.24 -5.52 3.64
C HIS A 295 13.46 -6.44 2.43
N LYS A 296 12.40 -7.14 1.99
CA LYS A 296 12.46 -8.11 0.89
C LYS A 296 11.99 -7.57 -0.46
N ARG A 297 11.64 -6.28 -0.56
CA ARG A 297 11.10 -5.66 -1.80
C ARG A 297 11.95 -5.92 -3.04
N ARG A 298 13.29 -5.89 -2.90
CA ARG A 298 14.24 -6.04 -4.01
C ARG A 298 14.60 -7.50 -4.33
N ILE A 299 14.39 -8.41 -3.39
CA ILE A 299 14.80 -9.82 -3.50
C ILE A 299 13.63 -10.79 -3.54
N PHE A 300 12.39 -10.29 -3.60
CA PHE A 300 11.18 -11.12 -3.53
C PHE A 300 11.19 -12.29 -4.52
N TYR A 301 11.50 -12.04 -5.80
CA TYR A 301 11.59 -13.10 -6.82
C TYR A 301 12.77 -14.04 -6.59
N SER A 302 13.90 -13.54 -6.12
CA SER A 302 15.07 -14.35 -5.79
C SER A 302 14.79 -15.30 -4.63
N ASP A 303 14.15 -14.82 -3.57
CA ASP A 303 13.70 -15.61 -2.42
C ASP A 303 12.68 -16.67 -2.85
N TRP A 304 11.74 -16.30 -3.72
CA TRP A 304 10.75 -17.24 -4.25
C TRP A 304 11.39 -18.33 -5.10
N LEU A 305 12.33 -17.96 -5.99
CA LEU A 305 13.06 -18.92 -6.80
C LEU A 305 13.91 -19.85 -5.92
N LEU A 306 14.57 -19.31 -4.89
CA LEU A 306 15.35 -20.09 -3.93
C LEU A 306 14.48 -21.11 -3.19
N TYR A 307 13.27 -20.71 -2.78
CA TYR A 307 12.30 -21.63 -2.19
C TYR A 307 11.98 -22.78 -3.15
N TYR A 308 11.70 -22.50 -4.42
CA TYR A 308 11.44 -23.54 -5.41
C TYR A 308 12.65 -24.42 -5.75
N LYS A 309 13.88 -23.90 -5.66
CA LYS A 309 15.11 -24.67 -5.84
C LYS A 309 15.35 -25.65 -4.70
N THR A 310 15.01 -25.25 -3.48
CA THR A 310 15.35 -25.99 -2.24
C THR A 310 14.23 -26.92 -1.76
N ASN A 311 13.06 -26.90 -2.41
CA ASN A 311 11.90 -27.67 -1.97
C ASN A 311 11.30 -28.48 -3.11
N LYS A 312 10.74 -29.65 -2.79
CA LYS A 312 10.00 -30.47 -3.76
C LYS A 312 8.63 -29.84 -4.04
N ILE A 313 8.45 -29.29 -5.23
CA ILE A 313 7.21 -28.62 -5.64
C ILE A 313 6.34 -29.57 -6.48
N LYS A 314 5.07 -29.73 -6.09
CA LYS A 314 4.09 -30.55 -6.83
C LYS A 314 3.77 -29.91 -8.18
N PHE A 315 3.49 -30.74 -9.20
CA PHE A 315 3.11 -30.27 -10.53
C PHE A 315 1.92 -29.30 -10.51
N SER A 316 0.90 -29.57 -9.69
CA SER A 316 -0.26 -28.68 -9.51
C SER A 316 0.14 -27.29 -9.05
N THR A 317 1.07 -27.18 -8.11
CA THR A 317 1.62 -25.91 -7.60
C THR A 317 2.43 -25.18 -8.67
N LYS A 318 3.24 -25.93 -9.45
CA LYS A 318 4.01 -25.38 -10.58
C LYS A 318 3.08 -24.76 -11.63
N LYS A 319 2.11 -25.55 -12.11
CA LYS A 319 1.10 -25.11 -13.09
C LYS A 319 0.34 -23.87 -12.59
N LYS A 320 -0.09 -23.89 -11.32
CA LYS A 320 -0.81 -22.76 -10.72
C LYS A 320 0.04 -21.49 -10.63
N THR A 321 1.34 -21.64 -10.35
CA THR A 321 2.27 -20.51 -10.34
C THR A 321 2.34 -19.85 -11.72
N LEU A 322 2.52 -20.64 -12.78
CA LEU A 322 2.59 -20.11 -14.15
C LEU A 322 1.30 -19.38 -14.53
N ILE A 323 0.13 -19.97 -14.28
CA ILE A 323 -1.17 -19.32 -14.55
C ILE A 323 -1.32 -17.98 -13.81
N ILE A 324 -0.88 -17.89 -12.55
CA ILE A 324 -0.92 -16.65 -11.78
C ILE A 324 -0.01 -15.59 -12.38
N LEU A 325 1.20 -15.98 -12.78
CA LEU A 325 2.17 -15.07 -13.41
C LEU A 325 1.67 -14.60 -14.79
N GLU A 326 1.06 -15.48 -15.57
CA GLU A 326 0.45 -15.14 -16.87
C GLU A 326 -0.61 -14.06 -16.73
N GLN A 327 -1.51 -14.21 -15.75
CA GLN A 327 -2.56 -13.21 -15.44
C GLN A 327 -1.96 -11.89 -14.96
N ALA A 328 -0.90 -11.94 -14.15
CA ALA A 328 -0.20 -10.75 -13.69
C ALA A 328 0.50 -10.02 -14.85
N ILE A 329 1.18 -10.74 -15.74
CA ILE A 329 1.85 -10.19 -16.92
C ILE A 329 0.85 -9.49 -17.83
N GLU A 330 -0.27 -10.15 -18.17
CA GLU A 330 -1.36 -9.55 -18.95
C GLU A 330 -1.90 -8.26 -18.32
N GLY A 331 -2.11 -8.29 -17.01
CA GLY A 331 -2.62 -7.14 -16.27
C GLY A 331 -1.62 -5.99 -16.19
N LEU A 332 -0.33 -6.28 -16.27
CA LEU A 332 0.75 -5.30 -16.15
C LEU A 332 1.21 -4.75 -17.50
N LEU A 333 0.73 -5.26 -18.64
CA LEU A 333 1.18 -4.82 -19.98
C LEU A 333 1.29 -3.29 -20.15
N PRO A 334 0.39 -2.44 -19.61
CA PRO A 334 0.54 -0.98 -19.67
C PRO A 334 1.80 -0.43 -18.99
N ASN A 335 2.46 -1.21 -18.12
CA ASN A 335 3.74 -0.94 -17.49
C ASN A 335 4.78 -2.00 -17.88
N SER A 336 5.61 -1.64 -18.86
CA SER A 336 6.64 -2.53 -19.38
C SER A 336 7.65 -2.98 -18.32
N SER A 337 8.08 -2.08 -17.43
CA SER A 337 9.13 -2.38 -16.45
C SER A 337 8.72 -3.46 -15.48
N GLU A 338 7.51 -3.37 -14.90
CA GLU A 338 7.04 -4.35 -13.93
C GLU A 338 6.59 -5.66 -14.61
N SER A 339 6.01 -5.56 -15.82
CA SER A 339 5.73 -6.74 -16.66
C SER A 339 6.98 -7.55 -16.95
N ILE A 340 8.08 -6.89 -17.33
CA ILE A 340 9.36 -7.55 -17.62
C ILE A 340 9.90 -8.31 -16.41
N LYS A 341 9.73 -7.78 -15.18
CA LYS A 341 10.18 -8.49 -13.97
C LYS A 341 9.40 -9.79 -13.75
N HIS A 342 8.07 -9.77 -13.94
CA HIS A 342 7.23 -10.96 -13.83
C HIS A 342 7.56 -11.97 -14.93
N LEU A 343 7.74 -11.50 -16.16
CA LEU A 343 8.08 -12.31 -17.31
C LEU A 343 9.45 -13.00 -17.15
N LYS A 344 10.45 -12.29 -16.62
CA LYS A 344 11.76 -12.89 -16.31
C LYS A 344 11.65 -13.96 -15.24
N PHE A 345 10.93 -13.70 -14.15
CA PHE A 345 10.70 -14.71 -13.11
C PHE A 345 9.92 -15.93 -13.63
N TYR A 346 8.96 -15.71 -14.52
CA TYR A 346 8.23 -16.76 -15.22
C TYR A 346 9.16 -17.67 -16.03
N ALA A 347 10.07 -17.08 -16.81
CA ALA A 347 11.09 -17.82 -17.56
C ALA A 347 12.02 -18.63 -16.64
N GLU A 348 12.47 -18.05 -15.53
CA GLU A 348 13.30 -18.73 -14.53
C GLU A 348 12.59 -19.94 -13.90
N CYS A 349 11.28 -19.83 -13.63
CA CYS A 349 10.49 -20.96 -13.12
C CYS A 349 10.42 -22.11 -14.14
N GLN A 350 10.23 -21.79 -15.42
CA GLN A 350 10.20 -22.79 -16.49
C GLN A 350 11.56 -23.47 -16.66
N LYS A 351 12.65 -22.69 -16.69
CA LYS A 351 14.03 -23.22 -16.74
C LYS A 351 14.31 -24.15 -15.55
N LEU A 352 13.93 -23.74 -14.34
CA LEU A 352 14.14 -24.51 -13.12
C LEU A 352 13.44 -25.87 -13.15
N TRP A 353 12.20 -25.91 -13.64
CA TRP A 353 11.41 -27.13 -13.59
C TRP A 353 11.59 -28.03 -14.81
N ASN A 354 11.93 -27.45 -15.96
CA ASN A 354 12.16 -28.13 -17.23
C ASN A 354 11.13 -29.25 -17.52
N ASP A 355 9.85 -28.97 -17.25
CA ASP A 355 8.75 -29.93 -17.44
C ASP A 355 8.11 -29.66 -18.82
N PRO A 356 8.12 -30.63 -19.75
CA PRO A 356 7.62 -30.42 -21.11
C PRO A 356 6.18 -29.89 -21.19
N ARG A 357 5.31 -30.32 -20.26
CA ARG A 357 3.90 -29.89 -20.23
C ARG A 357 3.76 -28.44 -19.81
N LEU A 358 4.64 -27.96 -18.92
CA LEU A 358 4.66 -26.57 -18.50
C LEU A 358 5.28 -25.67 -19.57
N ILE A 359 6.29 -26.18 -20.27
CA ILE A 359 6.94 -25.51 -21.41
C ILE A 359 5.93 -25.28 -22.55
N GLU A 360 5.15 -26.30 -22.89
CA GLU A 360 4.09 -26.19 -23.90
C GLU A 360 3.05 -25.12 -23.53
N LEU A 361 2.59 -25.11 -22.27
CA LEU A 361 1.68 -24.08 -21.77
C LEU A 361 2.27 -22.67 -21.92
N GLY A 362 3.56 -22.52 -21.61
CA GLY A 362 4.26 -21.25 -21.77
C GLY A 362 4.38 -20.78 -23.21
N ASN A 363 4.67 -21.69 -24.14
CA ASN A 363 4.70 -21.36 -25.56
C ASN A 363 3.32 -20.91 -26.07
N ILE A 364 2.25 -21.60 -25.66
CA ILE A 364 0.86 -21.20 -26.00
C ILE A 364 0.58 -19.77 -25.49
N PHE A 365 0.92 -19.50 -24.23
CA PHE A 365 0.75 -18.20 -23.61
C PHE A 365 1.47 -17.08 -24.37
N LEU A 366 2.77 -17.26 -24.64
CA LEU A 366 3.61 -16.24 -25.28
C LEU A 366 3.21 -15.99 -26.73
N LYS A 367 2.88 -17.04 -27.49
CA LYS A 367 2.40 -16.89 -28.88
C LYS A 367 1.09 -16.13 -28.93
N ARG A 368 0.15 -16.40 -28.01
CA ARG A 368 -1.10 -15.64 -27.91
C ARG A 368 -0.81 -14.17 -27.64
N LEU A 369 0.04 -13.84 -26.67
CA LEU A 369 0.40 -12.45 -26.40
C LEU A 369 1.08 -11.77 -27.60
N LEU A 370 2.01 -12.43 -28.29
CA LEU A 370 2.71 -11.82 -29.42
C LEU A 370 1.83 -11.60 -30.66
N LYS A 371 0.69 -12.29 -30.76
CA LYS A 371 -0.34 -12.10 -31.78
C LYS A 371 -1.28 -10.93 -31.45
N GLU A 372 -1.35 -10.48 -30.20
CA GLU A 372 -2.14 -9.31 -29.85
C GLU A 372 -1.41 -8.04 -30.33
N GLU A 373 -2.01 -7.32 -31.28
CA GLU A 373 -1.47 -6.05 -31.78
C GLU A 373 -1.99 -4.90 -30.92
N THR A 374 -1.38 -4.71 -29.74
CA THR A 374 -1.71 -3.58 -28.85
C THR A 374 -0.49 -2.73 -28.55
N ASP A 375 -0.68 -1.42 -28.39
CA ASP A 375 0.38 -0.46 -28.01
C ASP A 375 1.11 -0.84 -26.71
N ASN A 376 0.45 -1.60 -25.84
CA ASN A 376 1.02 -2.05 -24.57
C ASN A 376 2.04 -3.18 -24.76
N ILE A 377 1.90 -3.99 -25.80
CA ILE A 377 2.81 -5.11 -26.09
C ILE A 377 4.12 -4.60 -26.69
N THR A 378 4.10 -3.52 -27.46
CA THR A 378 5.29 -2.89 -28.06
C THR A 378 6.39 -2.65 -27.02
N GLY A 379 6.01 -2.22 -25.81
CA GLY A 379 6.95 -1.92 -24.74
C GLY A 379 7.65 -3.13 -24.11
N ILE A 380 7.15 -4.36 -24.33
CA ILE A 380 7.73 -5.60 -23.81
C ILE A 380 8.04 -6.66 -24.88
N ARG A 381 7.71 -6.37 -26.14
CA ARG A 381 7.74 -7.33 -27.26
C ARG A 381 9.09 -8.02 -27.39
N ASN A 382 10.18 -7.26 -27.31
CA ASN A 382 11.53 -7.82 -27.41
C ASN A 382 11.85 -8.81 -26.29
N GLU A 383 11.38 -8.54 -25.08
CA GLU A 383 11.58 -9.46 -23.94
C GLU A 383 10.67 -10.70 -24.07
N LEU A 384 9.44 -10.55 -24.57
CA LEU A 384 8.55 -11.69 -24.88
C LEU A 384 9.19 -12.62 -25.92
N ILE A 385 9.75 -12.08 -26.99
CA ILE A 385 10.44 -12.85 -28.02
C ILE A 385 11.65 -13.57 -27.42
N LYS A 386 12.48 -12.86 -26.64
CA LYS A 386 13.64 -13.45 -25.97
C LYS A 386 13.26 -14.62 -25.05
N VAL A 387 12.23 -14.44 -24.22
CA VAL A 387 11.74 -15.51 -23.34
C VAL A 387 11.12 -16.66 -24.15
N GLY A 388 10.46 -16.36 -25.26
CA GLY A 388 9.97 -17.37 -26.21
C GLY A 388 11.09 -18.23 -26.79
N ILE A 389 12.21 -17.63 -27.23
CA ILE A 389 13.39 -18.36 -27.71
C ILE A 389 13.97 -19.25 -26.62
N ASP A 390 14.11 -18.73 -25.39
CA ASP A 390 14.59 -19.51 -24.25
C ASP A 390 13.72 -20.75 -24.00
N ILE A 391 12.40 -20.61 -24.03
CA ILE A 391 11.43 -21.70 -23.77
C ILE A 391 11.37 -22.69 -24.95
N ALA A 392 11.40 -22.21 -26.20
CA ALA A 392 11.50 -23.05 -27.39
C ALA A 392 12.78 -23.89 -27.41
N THR A 393 13.88 -23.32 -26.92
CA THR A 393 15.16 -24.03 -26.75
C THR A 393 15.05 -25.17 -25.73
N LEU A 394 14.36 -24.95 -24.60
CA LEU A 394 14.13 -25.99 -23.58
C LEU A 394 13.29 -27.16 -24.11
N SER A 395 12.25 -26.88 -24.91
CA SER A 395 11.41 -27.93 -25.53
C SER A 395 12.08 -28.65 -26.69
N LYS A 396 13.22 -28.15 -27.20
CA LYS A 396 13.86 -28.63 -28.44
C LYS A 396 12.91 -28.62 -29.65
N ASN A 397 11.91 -27.73 -29.65
CA ASN A 397 10.93 -27.63 -30.72
C ASN A 397 11.43 -26.66 -31.80
N LYS A 398 11.88 -27.21 -32.93
CA LYS A 398 12.41 -26.42 -34.06
C LYS A 398 11.39 -25.43 -34.63
N HIS A 399 10.13 -25.84 -34.76
CA HIS A 399 9.08 -24.99 -35.31
C HIS A 399 8.80 -23.77 -34.41
N ASP A 400 8.81 -23.96 -33.09
CA ASP A 400 8.63 -22.85 -32.15
C ASP A 400 9.84 -21.90 -32.18
N LEU A 401 11.05 -22.44 -32.29
CA LEU A 401 12.27 -21.65 -32.40
C LEU A 401 12.27 -20.79 -33.68
N GLU A 402 11.91 -21.38 -34.83
CA GLU A 402 11.78 -20.68 -36.11
C GLU A 402 10.74 -19.55 -36.03
N TYR A 403 9.59 -19.81 -35.40
CA TYR A 403 8.58 -18.79 -35.18
C TYR A 403 9.13 -17.59 -34.40
N TYR A 404 9.77 -17.79 -33.26
CA TYR A 404 10.28 -16.65 -32.47
C TYR A 404 11.43 -15.92 -33.15
N HIS A 405 12.32 -16.62 -33.87
CA HIS A 405 13.38 -15.98 -34.66
C HIS A 405 12.82 -15.15 -35.82
N SER A 406 11.70 -15.56 -36.44
CA SER A 406 11.06 -14.74 -37.48
C SER A 406 10.53 -13.41 -36.96
N LEU A 407 10.23 -13.31 -35.65
CA LEU A 407 9.72 -12.09 -35.01
C LEU A 407 10.84 -11.13 -34.55
N GLN A 408 12.10 -11.57 -34.57
CA GLN A 408 13.25 -10.70 -34.26
C GLN A 408 13.71 -9.83 -35.44
N LYS A 409 13.28 -10.19 -36.66
CA LYS A 409 13.51 -9.42 -37.88
C LYS A 409 12.54 -8.24 -37.94
#